data_AF-A0A958AIT8-F1
#
_entry.id   AF-A0A958AIT8-F1
#
_cell.length_a   1.000
_cell.length_b   1.000
_cell.length_c   1.000
_cell.angle_alpha   90.00
_cell.angle_beta   90.00
_cell.angle_gamma   90.00
#
_symmetry.space_group_name_H-M   'P 1'
#
loop_
_entity.id
_entity.type
_entity.pdbx_description
1 polymer ?
#
loop_
_entity_poly.entity_id
_entity_poly.type
_entity_poly.pdbx_seq_one_letter_code
_entity_poly.pdbx_strand_id
1 'polypeptide(L)'
;GKELRRLPSIAGIDADSTVERFVACVCRRNHQSTVFGLIRTDVLRRTPLIGAFSSSDRILNGELVLHGKFIEVPDYLFFKRNHDQAHWMVYRTRQERDAWYDPRLGRTRTFPHWRLLREHLQSIQRVPMSWVDRQSCRISMLRWMVLYRKHLVRNLKAGWSN
;
A
#
# COMPACT_ATOMS: atom_id res chain seq x y z
N GLY A 1 18.87 -26.97 -1.42
CA GLY A 1 18.38 -25.72 -0.78
C GLY A 1 17.09 -25.29 -1.46
N LYS A 2 16.19 -24.58 -0.76
CA LYS A 2 14.98 -24.03 -1.41
C LYS A 2 15.40 -22.98 -2.46
N GLU A 3 14.77 -23.02 -3.63
CA GLU A 3 15.06 -22.10 -4.73
C GLU A 3 14.71 -20.65 -4.37
N LEU A 4 15.63 -19.72 -4.66
CA LEU A 4 15.41 -18.29 -4.44
C LEU A 4 14.66 -17.70 -5.63
N ARG A 5 13.42 -17.27 -5.39
CA ARG A 5 12.64 -16.53 -6.38
C ARG A 5 13.05 -15.06 -6.40
N ARG A 6 13.58 -14.58 -7.53
CA ARG A 6 13.83 -13.15 -7.77
C ARG A 6 12.51 -12.42 -8.00
N LEU A 7 12.36 -11.27 -7.35
CA LEU A 7 11.25 -10.36 -7.63
C LEU A 7 11.67 -9.39 -8.74
N PRO A 8 10.76 -9.03 -9.66
CA PRO A 8 11.07 -8.06 -10.68
C PRO A 8 11.28 -6.67 -10.07
N SER A 9 12.12 -5.87 -10.73
CA SER A 9 12.27 -4.45 -10.43
C SER A 9 10.93 -3.73 -10.48
N ILE A 10 10.82 -2.67 -9.67
CA ILE A 10 9.59 -1.91 -9.54
C ILE A 10 9.63 -0.71 -10.48
N ALA A 11 9.20 -0.91 -11.73
CA ALA A 11 9.23 0.17 -12.72
C ALA A 11 8.37 1.38 -12.31
N GLY A 12 8.94 2.58 -12.46
CA GLY A 12 8.27 3.88 -12.37
C GLY A 12 8.20 4.50 -10.99
N ILE A 13 8.68 3.83 -9.92
CA ILE A 13 8.74 4.43 -8.56
C ILE A 13 9.93 5.39 -8.37
N ASP A 14 10.69 5.63 -9.42
CA ASP A 14 11.83 6.55 -9.54
C ASP A 14 11.59 7.69 -10.54
N ALA A 15 10.39 7.74 -11.16
CA ALA A 15 10.02 8.78 -12.12
C ALA A 15 10.16 10.19 -11.52
N ASP A 16 10.56 11.16 -12.34
CA ASP A 16 10.62 12.58 -11.96
C ASP A 16 9.23 13.13 -11.62
N SER A 17 8.23 12.78 -12.44
CA SER A 17 6.84 13.15 -12.21
C SER A 17 6.29 12.50 -10.94
N THR A 18 5.88 13.33 -9.97
CA THR A 18 5.24 12.87 -8.72
C THR A 18 4.00 12.04 -9.00
N VAL A 19 3.20 12.43 -9.99
CA VAL A 19 1.97 11.73 -10.36
C VAL A 19 2.27 10.36 -10.95
N GLU A 20 3.23 10.28 -11.88
CA GLU A 20 3.61 8.99 -12.50
C GLU A 20 4.14 8.02 -11.45
N ARG A 21 5.00 8.51 -10.56
CA ARG A 21 5.58 7.73 -9.47
C ARG A 21 4.52 7.24 -8.49
N PHE A 22 3.60 8.13 -8.10
CA PHE A 22 2.48 7.79 -7.25
C PHE A 22 1.59 6.71 -7.88
N VAL A 23 1.24 6.86 -9.16
CA VAL A 23 0.44 5.89 -9.90
C VAL A 23 1.16 4.55 -10.03
N ALA A 24 2.45 4.56 -10.36
CA ALA A 24 3.28 3.37 -10.43
C ALA A 24 3.28 2.62 -9.10
N CYS A 25 3.36 3.34 -7.98
CA CYS A 25 3.22 2.76 -6.65
C CYS A 25 1.79 2.24 -6.44
N VAL A 26 0.78 3.09 -6.35
CA VAL A 26 -0.53 2.68 -5.80
C VAL A 26 -1.33 1.73 -6.70
N CYS A 27 -1.14 1.80 -8.02
CA CYS A 27 -1.89 0.98 -8.98
C CYS A 27 -1.20 -0.36 -9.28
N ARG A 28 0.12 -0.48 -9.09
CA ARG A 28 0.85 -1.74 -9.31
C ARG A 28 0.99 -2.52 -8.00
N ARG A 29 1.01 -3.86 -8.07
CA ARG A 29 1.01 -4.74 -6.86
C ARG A 29 2.41 -5.19 -6.42
N ASN A 30 3.48 -4.67 -7.02
CA ASN A 30 4.86 -5.15 -6.87
C ASN A 30 5.73 -4.37 -5.89
N HIS A 31 5.25 -3.30 -5.27
CA HIS A 31 6.06 -2.44 -4.36
C HIS A 31 5.97 -2.82 -2.88
N GLN A 32 5.39 -3.96 -2.51
CA GLN A 32 5.20 -4.31 -1.09
C GLN A 32 6.52 -4.43 -0.31
N SER A 33 7.61 -4.80 -1.00
CA SER A 33 8.91 -4.97 -0.35
C SER A 33 9.66 -3.65 -0.15
N THR A 34 9.24 -2.52 -0.74
CA THR A 34 9.98 -1.25 -0.62
C THR A 34 10.02 -0.71 0.80
N VAL A 35 9.08 -1.14 1.65
CA VAL A 35 9.06 -0.78 3.08
C VAL A 35 10.28 -1.31 3.85
N PHE A 36 10.97 -2.32 3.31
CA PHE A 36 12.21 -2.86 3.87
C PHE A 36 13.48 -2.17 3.34
N GLY A 37 13.33 -1.16 2.47
CA GLY A 37 14.45 -0.35 1.99
C GLY A 37 14.97 0.64 3.03
N LEU A 38 16.06 1.34 2.69
CA LEU A 38 16.58 2.43 3.51
C LEU A 38 15.75 3.71 3.27
N ILE A 39 15.21 4.27 4.35
CA ILE A 39 14.35 5.47 4.30
C ILE A 39 14.97 6.54 5.19
N ARG A 40 15.06 7.77 4.68
CA ARG A 40 15.52 8.92 5.47
C ARG A 40 14.58 9.13 6.66
N THR A 41 15.15 9.21 7.86
CA THR A 41 14.38 9.28 9.11
C THR A 41 13.51 10.53 9.20
N ASP A 42 13.99 11.67 8.71
CA ASP A 42 13.26 12.94 8.71
C ASP A 42 12.03 12.91 7.80
N VAL A 43 12.09 12.19 6.68
CA VAL A 43 10.95 11.95 5.79
C VAL A 43 9.98 10.95 6.43
N LEU A 44 10.48 9.83 6.95
CA LEU A 44 9.63 8.79 7.56
C LEU A 44 8.79 9.36 8.72
N ARG A 45 9.39 10.22 9.55
CA ARG A 45 8.71 10.89 10.68
C ARG A 45 7.58 11.84 10.28
N ARG A 46 7.50 12.26 9.01
CA ARG A 46 6.40 13.11 8.49
C ARG A 46 5.17 12.29 8.08
N THR A 47 5.29 10.97 8.08
CA THR A 47 4.21 10.05 7.72
C THR A 47 3.48 9.53 8.96
N PRO A 48 2.27 8.94 8.82
CA PRO A 48 1.59 8.22 9.90
C PRO A 48 2.26 6.90 10.32
N LEU A 49 3.41 6.55 9.71
CA LEU A 49 4.09 5.26 9.86
C LEU A 49 3.20 4.07 9.45
N ILE A 50 3.57 2.86 9.86
CA ILE A 50 2.81 1.64 9.59
C ILE A 50 1.63 1.57 10.56
N GLY A 51 0.40 1.63 10.03
CA GLY A 51 -0.82 1.50 10.82
C GLY A 51 -1.19 0.06 11.17
N ALA A 52 -2.02 -0.11 12.20
CA ALA A 52 -2.57 -1.38 12.66
C ALA A 52 -3.72 -1.89 11.77
N PHE A 53 -3.43 -2.15 10.48
CA PHE A 53 -4.39 -2.75 9.56
C PHE A 53 -3.69 -3.41 8.38
N SER A 54 -4.35 -4.39 7.78
CA SER A 54 -3.84 -5.08 6.59
C SER A 54 -3.53 -4.11 5.46
N SER A 55 -2.32 -4.24 4.92
CA SER A 55 -1.81 -3.47 3.79
C SER A 55 -1.47 -2.00 4.10
N SER A 56 -1.21 -1.68 5.36
CA SER A 56 -0.77 -0.34 5.78
C SER A 56 0.61 0.05 5.22
N ASP A 57 1.47 -0.92 4.95
CA ASP A 57 2.72 -0.76 4.21
C ASP A 57 2.52 -0.11 2.84
N ARG A 58 1.44 -0.45 2.12
CA ARG A 58 1.10 0.16 0.82
C ARG A 58 0.75 1.63 0.94
N ILE A 59 0.14 2.03 2.06
CA ILE A 59 -0.17 3.45 2.34
C ILE A 59 1.13 4.20 2.60
N LEU A 60 1.98 3.66 3.47
CA LEU A 60 3.29 4.25 3.76
C LEU A 60 4.12 4.42 2.48
N ASN A 61 4.23 3.38 1.66
CA ASN A 61 4.94 3.45 0.38
C ASN A 61 4.32 4.48 -0.56
N GLY A 62 2.99 4.53 -0.64
CA GLY A 62 2.25 5.52 -1.44
C GLY A 62 2.51 6.97 -1.00
N GLU A 63 2.74 7.21 0.28
CA GLU A 63 3.09 8.53 0.81
C GLU A 63 4.56 8.87 0.62
N LEU A 64 5.45 7.90 0.84
CA LEU A 64 6.89 8.06 0.64
C LEU A 64 7.21 8.40 -0.83
N VAL A 65 6.52 7.78 -1.78
CA VAL A 65 6.66 8.18 -3.18
C VAL A 65 6.15 9.59 -3.45
N LEU A 66 5.25 10.17 -2.65
CA LEU A 66 4.89 11.58 -2.84
C LEU A 66 5.99 12.51 -2.31
N HIS A 67 6.76 12.08 -1.30
CA HIS A 67 7.90 12.83 -0.77
C HIS A 67 9.16 12.74 -1.64
N GLY A 68 9.36 11.65 -2.38
CA GLY A 68 10.55 11.47 -3.19
C GLY A 68 10.57 10.14 -3.95
N LYS A 69 11.70 9.88 -4.61
CA LYS A 69 11.92 8.68 -5.41
C LYS A 69 12.37 7.51 -4.57
N PHE A 70 11.93 6.31 -4.92
CA PHE A 70 12.61 5.09 -4.51
C PHE A 70 13.61 4.71 -5.59
N ILE A 71 14.87 4.55 -5.21
CA ILE A 71 15.93 4.09 -6.11
C ILE A 71 16.24 2.63 -5.77
N GLU A 72 16.15 1.77 -6.78
CA GLU A 72 16.52 0.36 -6.64
C GLU A 72 18.03 0.22 -6.82
N VAL A 73 18.68 -0.49 -5.88
CA VAL A 73 20.09 -0.84 -5.99
C VAL A 73 20.22 -2.15 -6.78
N PRO A 74 21.26 -2.35 -7.60
CA PRO A 74 21.41 -3.53 -8.45
C PRO A 74 21.81 -4.81 -7.68
N ASP A 75 21.52 -4.87 -6.38
CA ASP A 75 21.94 -5.95 -5.47
C ASP A 75 20.75 -6.51 -4.68
N TYR A 76 20.79 -7.83 -4.41
CA TYR A 76 19.79 -8.51 -3.60
C TYR A 76 20.17 -8.49 -2.11
N LEU A 77 19.85 -7.38 -1.44
CA LEU A 77 20.21 -7.17 -0.03
C LEU A 77 19.14 -7.66 0.97
N PHE A 78 17.98 -8.14 0.49
CA PHE A 78 16.88 -8.57 1.33
C PHE A 78 16.30 -9.92 0.89
N PHE A 79 16.21 -10.86 1.84
CA PHE A 79 15.63 -12.19 1.63
C PHE A 79 14.32 -12.33 2.40
N LYS A 80 13.19 -12.32 1.69
CA LYS A 80 11.87 -12.54 2.30
C LYS A 80 11.59 -14.02 2.46
N ARG A 81 11.35 -14.47 3.70
CA ARG A 81 10.88 -15.83 3.97
C ARG A 81 9.44 -16.01 3.47
N ASN A 82 9.22 -17.06 2.69
CA ASN A 82 7.89 -17.53 2.31
C ASN A 82 7.65 -18.91 2.93
N HIS A 83 6.66 -19.02 3.82
CA HIS A 83 6.38 -20.23 4.59
C HIS A 83 4.88 -20.30 4.88
N ASP A 84 4.32 -21.51 4.88
CA ASP A 84 2.89 -21.84 5.07
C ASP A 84 2.21 -21.16 6.27
N GLN A 85 2.94 -20.93 7.36
CA GLN A 85 2.44 -20.23 8.54
C GLN A 85 2.38 -18.69 8.40
N ALA A 86 2.71 -18.13 7.23
CA ALA A 86 2.60 -16.68 7.02
C ALA A 86 1.14 -16.24 7.20
N HIS A 87 0.93 -15.12 7.88
CA HIS A 87 -0.42 -14.66 8.27
C HIS A 87 -1.41 -14.58 7.08
N TRP A 88 -0.93 -14.21 5.88
CA TRP A 88 -1.76 -14.11 4.69
C TRP A 88 -2.14 -15.46 4.06
N MET A 89 -1.47 -16.56 4.45
CA MET A 89 -1.82 -17.94 4.09
C MET A 89 -2.71 -18.61 5.15
N VAL A 90 -2.44 -18.35 6.43
CA VAL A 90 -3.21 -18.91 7.55
C VAL A 90 -4.60 -18.28 7.64
N TYR A 91 -4.69 -16.95 7.60
CA TYR A 91 -5.96 -16.23 7.76
C TYR A 91 -6.65 -16.02 6.41
N ARG A 92 -7.67 -16.83 6.14
CA ARG A 92 -8.39 -16.86 4.87
C ARG A 92 -9.46 -15.78 4.81
N THR A 93 -10.14 -15.54 5.92
CA THR A 93 -11.23 -14.59 5.96
C THR A 93 -10.70 -13.16 6.12
N ARG A 94 -11.58 -12.18 5.86
CA ARG A 94 -11.24 -10.78 6.07
C ARG A 94 -11.13 -10.46 7.57
N GLN A 95 -12.09 -10.97 8.33
CA GLN A 95 -12.24 -10.74 9.75
C GLN A 95 -11.06 -11.32 10.53
N GLU A 96 -10.59 -12.52 10.19
CA GLU A 96 -9.38 -13.10 10.78
C GLU A 96 -8.14 -12.22 10.57
N ARG A 97 -7.95 -11.72 9.34
CA ARG A 97 -6.82 -10.83 9.04
C ARG A 97 -6.93 -9.52 9.80
N ASP A 98 -8.11 -8.91 9.86
CA ASP A 98 -8.29 -7.67 10.59
C ASP A 98 -8.08 -7.86 12.10
N ALA A 99 -8.54 -8.99 12.67
CA ALA A 99 -8.30 -9.37 14.06
C ALA A 99 -6.81 -9.58 14.38
N TRP A 100 -6.04 -10.10 13.41
CA TRP A 100 -4.60 -10.27 13.55
C TRP A 100 -3.87 -8.93 13.66
N TYR A 101 -4.32 -7.90 12.94
CA TYR A 101 -3.75 -6.55 13.03
C TYR A 101 -4.27 -5.74 14.22
N ASP A 102 -5.56 -5.87 14.55
CA ASP A 102 -6.19 -5.25 15.72
C ASP A 102 -7.26 -6.21 16.28
N PRO A 103 -7.03 -6.84 17.45
CA PRO A 103 -7.96 -7.81 18.03
C PRO A 103 -9.37 -7.25 18.25
N ARG A 104 -9.51 -5.93 18.42
CA ARG A 104 -10.80 -5.26 18.62
C ARG A 104 -11.69 -5.33 17.38
N LEU A 105 -11.10 -5.50 16.20
CA LEU A 105 -11.81 -5.60 14.93
C LEU A 105 -12.32 -7.00 14.63
N GLY A 106 -12.04 -7.99 15.48
CA GLY A 106 -12.37 -9.39 15.25
C GLY A 106 -13.87 -9.69 15.15
N ARG A 107 -14.76 -8.75 15.49
CA ARG A 107 -16.22 -8.85 15.28
C ARG A 107 -16.81 -7.63 14.57
N THR A 108 -15.98 -6.69 14.14
CA THR A 108 -16.42 -5.42 13.56
C THR A 108 -16.48 -5.53 12.04
N ARG A 109 -17.51 -4.94 11.43
CA ARG A 109 -17.56 -4.77 9.98
C ARG A 109 -16.50 -3.75 9.57
N THR A 110 -15.53 -4.19 8.78
CA THR A 110 -14.49 -3.31 8.23
C THR A 110 -14.74 -3.06 6.75
N PHE A 111 -14.24 -1.93 6.24
CA PHE A 111 -14.27 -1.60 4.81
C PHE A 111 -12.84 -1.37 4.28
N PRO A 112 -12.09 -2.45 4.05
CA PRO A 112 -10.65 -2.37 3.80
C PRO A 112 -10.24 -1.54 2.60
N HIS A 113 -10.86 -1.76 1.44
CA HIS A 113 -10.46 -1.05 0.22
C HIS A 113 -10.94 0.40 0.26
N TRP A 114 -12.06 0.66 0.93
CA TRP A 114 -12.50 2.03 1.23
C TRP A 114 -11.56 2.73 2.20
N ARG A 115 -11.05 2.02 3.21
CA ARG A 115 -9.97 2.53 4.08
C ARG A 115 -8.73 2.84 3.25
N LEU A 116 -8.24 1.91 2.43
CA LEU A 116 -7.06 2.16 1.58
C LEU A 116 -7.24 3.38 0.67
N LEU A 117 -8.42 3.54 0.05
CA LEU A 117 -8.75 4.73 -0.73
C LEU A 117 -8.67 6.01 0.10
N ARG A 118 -9.32 6.03 1.28
CA ARG A 118 -9.29 7.16 2.20
C ARG A 118 -7.87 7.51 2.65
N GLU A 119 -7.07 6.51 3.02
CA GLU A 119 -5.70 6.69 3.49
C GLU A 119 -4.81 7.26 2.37
N HIS A 120 -4.93 6.76 1.13
CA HIS A 120 -4.20 7.35 -0.01
C HIS A 120 -4.59 8.81 -0.27
N LEU A 121 -5.88 9.14 -0.20
CA LEU A 121 -6.34 10.53 -0.35
C LEU A 121 -5.82 11.43 0.79
N GLN A 122 -5.71 10.89 2.00
CA GLN A 122 -5.12 11.60 3.14
C GLN A 122 -3.61 11.81 2.95
N SER A 123 -2.87 10.84 2.42
CA SER A 123 -1.46 11.00 2.05
C SER A 123 -1.27 12.12 1.02
N ILE A 124 -2.07 12.13 -0.06
CA ILE A 124 -2.05 13.22 -1.05
C ILE A 124 -2.32 14.59 -0.40
N GLN A 125 -3.19 14.63 0.62
CA GLN A 125 -3.48 15.86 1.33
C GLN A 125 -2.32 16.33 2.23
N ARG A 126 -1.62 15.41 2.90
CA ARG A 126 -0.57 15.74 3.88
C ARG A 126 0.73 16.21 3.22
N VAL A 127 1.10 15.61 2.10
CA VAL A 127 2.40 15.89 1.46
C VAL A 127 2.38 17.28 0.81
N PRO A 128 3.40 18.12 1.06
CA PRO A 128 3.54 19.40 0.38
C PRO A 128 3.88 19.17 -1.10
N MET A 129 3.06 19.70 -2.00
CA MET A 129 3.23 19.60 -3.46
C MET A 129 2.41 20.68 -4.15
N SER A 130 2.65 20.89 -5.46
CA SER A 130 1.89 21.83 -6.28
C SER A 130 0.40 21.49 -6.32
N TRP A 131 -0.45 22.47 -6.60
CA TRP A 131 -1.89 22.23 -6.75
C TRP A 131 -2.18 21.28 -7.92
N VAL A 132 -1.44 21.42 -9.03
CA VAL A 132 -1.58 20.57 -10.22
C VAL A 132 -1.25 19.10 -9.92
N ASP A 133 -0.14 18.84 -9.23
CA ASP A 133 0.23 17.47 -8.83
C ASP A 133 -0.81 16.87 -7.87
N ARG A 134 -1.30 17.68 -6.93
CA ARG A 134 -2.32 17.25 -5.97
C ARG A 134 -3.60 16.80 -6.65
N GLN A 135 -4.14 17.61 -7.59
CA GLN A 135 -5.35 17.23 -8.31
C GLN A 135 -5.09 16.03 -9.23
N SER A 136 -3.95 15.99 -9.91
CA SER A 136 -3.57 14.87 -10.76
C SER A 136 -3.47 13.56 -9.97
N CYS A 137 -2.88 13.57 -8.78
CA CYS A 137 -2.84 12.41 -7.88
C CYS A 137 -4.25 12.01 -7.43
N ARG A 138 -5.12 12.96 -7.09
CA ARG A 138 -6.52 12.66 -6.72
C ARG A 138 -7.31 12.04 -7.88
N ILE A 139 -7.20 12.60 -9.08
CA ILE A 139 -7.84 12.06 -10.29
C ILE A 139 -7.30 10.64 -10.56
N SER A 140 -6.01 10.40 -10.35
CA SER A 140 -5.44 9.07 -10.50
C SER A 140 -6.03 8.02 -9.54
N MET A 141 -6.61 8.45 -8.41
CA MET A 141 -7.34 7.54 -7.53
C MET A 141 -8.64 7.01 -8.16
N LEU A 142 -9.21 7.68 -9.17
CA LEU A 142 -10.31 7.12 -9.95
C LEU A 142 -9.86 5.87 -10.73
N ARG A 143 -8.65 5.91 -11.32
CA ARG A 143 -8.04 4.73 -11.95
C ARG A 143 -7.84 3.60 -10.94
N TRP A 144 -7.35 3.92 -9.74
CA TRP A 144 -7.24 2.96 -8.66
C TRP A 144 -8.61 2.34 -8.31
N MET A 145 -9.66 3.16 -8.18
CA MET A 145 -11.02 2.67 -7.91
C MET A 145 -11.51 1.71 -8.99
N VAL A 146 -11.26 2.00 -10.28
CA VAL A 146 -11.62 1.10 -11.39
C VAL A 146 -10.87 -0.24 -11.30
N LEU A 147 -9.57 -0.22 -10.97
CA LEU A 147 -8.75 -1.41 -10.78
C LEU A 147 -9.22 -2.26 -9.58
N TYR A 148 -9.64 -1.62 -8.48
CA TYR A 148 -10.08 -2.29 -7.26
C TYR A 148 -11.61 -2.40 -7.13
N ARG A 149 -12.39 -2.11 -8.18
CA ARG A 149 -13.86 -2.03 -8.16
C ARG A 149 -14.54 -3.28 -7.59
N LYS A 150 -14.05 -4.47 -7.97
CA LYS A 150 -14.61 -5.74 -7.48
C LYS A 150 -14.47 -5.85 -5.96
N HIS A 151 -13.35 -5.39 -5.42
CA HIS A 151 -13.11 -5.41 -3.98
C HIS A 151 -13.92 -4.33 -3.25
N LEU A 152 -14.02 -3.12 -3.82
CA LEU A 152 -14.84 -2.02 -3.28
C LEU A 152 -16.32 -2.41 -3.19
N VAL A 153 -16.88 -2.95 -4.30
CA VAL A 153 -18.27 -3.43 -4.35
C VAL A 153 -18.48 -4.60 -3.39
N ARG A 154 -17.55 -5.57 -3.33
CA ARG A 154 -17.64 -6.68 -2.39
C ARG A 154 -17.63 -6.21 -0.93
N ASN A 155 -16.83 -5.20 -0.59
CA ASN A 155 -16.81 -4.64 0.76
C ASN A 155 -18.13 -3.96 1.12
N LEU A 156 -18.81 -3.30 0.17
CA LEU A 156 -20.16 -2.77 0.39
C LEU A 156 -21.20 -3.89 0.56
N LYS A 157 -21.22 -4.89 -0.35
CA LYS A 157 -22.16 -6.00 -0.29
C LYS A 157 -22.03 -6.82 0.99
N ALA A 158 -20.80 -7.15 1.39
CA ALA A 158 -20.54 -7.86 2.65
C ALA A 158 -20.86 -7.01 3.90
N GLY A 159 -20.94 -5.69 3.76
CA GLY A 159 -21.43 -4.80 4.81
C GLY A 159 -22.96 -4.69 4.88
N TRP A 160 -23.66 -5.04 3.79
CA TRP A 160 -25.11 -4.82 3.59
C TRP A 160 -25.96 -6.11 3.56
N SER A 161 -25.36 -7.28 3.31
CA SER A 161 -26.08 -8.56 3.41
C SER A 161 -26.25 -8.96 4.88
N ASN A 162 -27.44 -8.63 5.43
CA ASN A 162 -28.12 -9.37 6.49
C ASN A 162 -29.17 -10.27 5.83
#